data_AF-A0A533SMP2-F1
#
_entry.id   AF-A0A533SMP2-F1
#
_cell.length_a   1.000
_cell.length_b   1.000
_cell.length_c   1.000
_cell.angle_alpha   90.00
_cell.angle_beta   90.00
_cell.angle_gamma   90.00
#
_symmetry.space_group_name_H-M   'P 1'
#
loop_
_entity.id
_entity.type
_entity.pdbx_description
1 polymer ?
#
loop_
_entity_poly.entity_id
_entity_poly.type
_entity_poly.pdbx_seq_one_letter_code
_entity_poly.pdbx_strand_id
1 'polypeptide(L)'
;EIVESIDDVMSLAGDSKSKVGTGGMSTKLVAAKKAVEAGAFAKISSGKRPNAVRKIFSGEEIGTLFVPGTSKLKKKKHWLKYSAPEKGTITVDDGAARAILQNGKSLLPVGVLDASGDFKKGDTVIIVGLSGKTFAKGVSRYSAGEICAIKGAPSCEIAQKLGRKDYDEIIHRDEMVLMAEKKPAQRKSPARKKAGK
;
A
#
# COMPACT_ATOMS: atom_id res chain seq x y z
N GLU A 1 -18.98 -2.23 19.55
CA GLU A 1 -18.85 -3.06 18.32
C GLU A 1 -17.37 -3.25 17.99
N ILE A 2 -16.97 -4.48 17.65
CA ILE A 2 -15.61 -4.85 17.25
C ILE A 2 -15.60 -5.12 15.75
N VAL A 3 -14.64 -4.53 15.04
CA VAL A 3 -14.46 -4.64 13.60
C VAL A 3 -13.09 -5.26 13.34
N GLU A 4 -13.10 -6.45 12.77
CA GLU A 4 -11.88 -7.18 12.39
C GLU A 4 -11.43 -6.83 10.96
N SER A 5 -12.36 -6.38 10.11
CA SER A 5 -12.13 -6.00 8.72
C SER A 5 -12.62 -4.57 8.48
N ILE A 6 -11.69 -3.64 8.35
CA ILE A 6 -12.02 -2.23 8.13
C ILE A 6 -12.55 -1.94 6.72
N ASP A 7 -12.23 -2.79 5.75
CA ASP A 7 -12.65 -2.67 4.35
C ASP A 7 -14.16 -2.90 4.18
N ASP A 8 -14.71 -3.82 4.99
CA ASP A 8 -16.15 -4.07 5.04
C ASP A 8 -16.91 -2.85 5.57
N VAL A 9 -16.31 -2.13 6.53
CA VAL A 9 -16.90 -0.92 7.13
C VAL A 9 -16.69 0.32 6.26
N MET A 10 -15.58 0.42 5.51
CA MET A 10 -15.36 1.50 4.55
C MET A 10 -16.44 1.53 3.46
N SER A 11 -16.92 0.36 3.02
CA SER A 11 -17.97 0.25 2.01
C SER A 11 -19.35 0.68 2.52
N LEU A 12 -19.55 0.66 3.84
CA LEU A 12 -20.80 1.05 4.52
C LEU A 12 -20.82 2.53 4.92
N ALA A 13 -19.67 3.20 4.85
CA ALA A 13 -19.54 4.58 5.26
C ALA A 13 -20.01 5.52 4.14
N GLY A 14 -21.28 5.90 4.17
CA GLY A 14 -21.81 6.95 3.31
C GLY A 14 -21.16 8.32 3.55
N ASP A 15 -21.36 9.25 2.61
CA ASP A 15 -20.88 10.64 2.68
C ASP A 15 -21.62 11.46 3.77
N SER A 16 -21.44 11.10 5.04
CA SER A 16 -21.97 11.85 6.15
C SER A 16 -21.03 13.02 6.48
N LYS A 17 -21.30 14.21 5.90
CA LYS A 17 -20.71 15.47 6.35
C LYS A 17 -21.43 15.95 7.60
N SER A 18 -20.81 15.83 8.77
CA SER A 18 -21.33 16.44 10.00
C SER A 18 -20.94 17.92 10.06
N LYS A 19 -21.87 18.82 10.42
CA LYS A 19 -21.71 20.28 10.56
C LYS A 19 -20.53 20.78 11.43
N VAL A 20 -19.85 19.91 12.18
CA VAL A 20 -18.92 20.29 13.27
C VAL A 20 -17.47 19.83 13.02
N GLY A 21 -17.18 19.12 11.92
CA GLY A 21 -15.83 18.61 11.64
C GLY A 21 -15.43 18.78 10.18
N THR A 22 -14.14 19.06 9.94
CA THR A 22 -13.55 19.24 8.61
C THR A 22 -13.33 17.92 7.85
N GLY A 23 -13.31 16.78 8.56
CA GLY A 23 -13.19 15.43 7.99
C GLY A 23 -14.37 14.54 8.37
N GLY A 24 -15.07 13.99 7.37
CA GLY A 24 -16.24 13.11 7.54
C GLY A 24 -15.93 11.76 8.19
N MET A 25 -16.88 10.81 8.13
CA MET A 25 -16.63 9.43 8.58
C MET A 25 -15.56 8.73 7.74
N SER A 26 -15.52 9.02 6.44
CA SER A 26 -14.49 8.51 5.51
C SER A 26 -13.07 8.82 5.99
N THR A 27 -12.78 10.07 6.38
CA THR A 27 -11.45 10.46 6.89
C THR A 27 -11.07 9.70 8.17
N LYS A 28 -12.03 9.46 9.07
CA LYS A 28 -11.79 8.71 10.32
C LYS A 28 -11.51 7.24 10.04
N LEU A 29 -12.20 6.65 9.07
CA LEU A 29 -11.95 5.28 8.64
C LEU A 29 -10.60 5.15 7.92
N VAL A 30 -10.19 6.13 7.11
CA VAL A 30 -8.84 6.15 6.52
C VAL A 30 -7.77 6.21 7.62
N ALA A 31 -7.95 7.05 8.65
CA ALA A 31 -7.04 7.11 9.78
C ALA A 31 -7.01 5.79 10.58
N ALA A 32 -8.18 5.20 10.84
CA ALA A 32 -8.27 3.91 11.51
C ALA A 32 -7.58 2.81 10.69
N LYS A 33 -7.75 2.78 9.36
CA LYS A 33 -7.09 1.82 8.45
C LYS A 33 -5.58 1.92 8.52
N LYS A 34 -5.05 3.14 8.50
CA LYS A 34 -3.61 3.38 8.69
C LYS A 34 -3.12 2.83 10.04
N ALA A 35 -3.88 3.02 11.12
CA ALA A 35 -3.50 2.53 12.44
C ALA A 35 -3.52 1.00 12.54
N VAL A 36 -4.58 0.34 12.04
CA VAL A 36 -4.66 -1.13 12.08
C VAL A 36 -3.62 -1.81 11.19
N GLU A 37 -3.32 -1.25 10.01
CA GLU A 37 -2.23 -1.76 9.16
C GLU A 37 -0.83 -1.59 9.78
N ALA A 38 -0.67 -0.62 10.70
CA ALA A 38 0.55 -0.46 11.49
C ALA A 38 0.64 -1.47 12.66
N GLY A 39 -0.42 -2.26 12.90
CA GLY A 39 -0.51 -3.18 14.03
C GLY A 39 -1.02 -2.53 15.33
N ALA A 40 -1.64 -1.35 15.26
CA ALA A 40 -2.23 -0.67 16.41
C ALA A 40 -3.76 -0.86 16.43
N PHE A 41 -4.35 -0.91 17.63
CA PHE A 41 -5.79 -0.82 17.78
C PHE A 41 -6.24 0.62 17.50
N ALA A 42 -7.40 0.79 16.86
CA ALA A 42 -8.03 2.10 16.69
C ALA A 42 -9.46 2.07 17.21
N LYS A 43 -9.91 3.10 17.92
CA LYS A 43 -11.30 3.17 18.41
C LYS A 43 -11.92 4.50 18.02
N ILE A 44 -13.06 4.44 17.32
CA ILE A 44 -13.86 5.62 16.94
C ILE A 44 -15.07 5.69 17.88
N SER A 45 -15.23 6.81 18.58
CA SER A 45 -16.37 7.06 19.47
C SER A 45 -16.85 8.51 19.35
N SER A 46 -18.09 8.77 19.76
CA SER A 46 -18.66 10.11 19.77
C SER A 46 -18.05 10.95 20.88
N GLY A 47 -17.42 12.07 20.50
CA GLY A 47 -16.86 13.04 21.47
C GLY A 47 -17.91 13.75 22.32
N LYS A 48 -19.20 13.65 21.97
CA LYS A 48 -20.30 14.20 22.79
C LYS A 48 -20.61 13.35 24.03
N ARG A 49 -20.06 12.13 24.13
CA ARG A 49 -20.26 11.29 25.31
C ARG A 49 -19.39 11.78 26.47
N PRO A 50 -19.97 12.06 27.65
CA PRO A 50 -19.20 12.43 28.82
C PRO A 50 -18.26 11.29 29.22
N ASN A 51 -17.04 11.64 29.63
CA ASN A 51 -16.01 10.69 30.07
C ASN A 51 -15.66 9.57 29.07
N ALA A 52 -15.87 9.80 27.77
CA ALA A 52 -15.66 8.78 26.73
C ALA A 52 -14.28 8.12 26.79
N VAL A 53 -13.21 8.89 27.02
CA VAL A 53 -11.85 8.34 27.13
C VAL A 53 -11.72 7.39 28.33
N ARG A 54 -12.16 7.82 29.52
CA ARG A 54 -12.11 6.99 30.74
C ARG A 54 -12.90 5.70 30.58
N LYS A 55 -14.10 5.79 30.00
CA LYS A 55 -14.97 4.64 29.70
C LYS A 55 -14.36 3.66 28.71
N ILE A 56 -13.63 4.17 27.70
CA ILE A 56 -12.87 3.32 26.76
C ILE A 56 -11.81 2.51 27.50
N PHE A 57 -11.04 3.15 28.37
CA PHE A 57 -9.96 2.50 29.12
C PHE A 57 -10.45 1.59 30.25
N SER A 58 -11.68 1.79 30.75
CA SER A 58 -12.31 0.87 31.70
C SER A 58 -12.93 -0.36 31.05
N GLY A 59 -12.77 -0.55 29.74
CA GLY A 59 -13.30 -1.72 29.02
C GLY A 59 -14.76 -1.60 28.59
N GLU A 60 -15.39 -0.43 28.71
CA GLU A 60 -16.77 -0.23 28.28
C GLU A 60 -16.87 -0.30 26.74
N GLU A 61 -17.89 -0.99 26.23
CA GLU A 61 -18.12 -1.18 24.79
C GLU A 61 -18.74 0.05 24.10
N ILE A 62 -18.09 1.20 24.24
CA ILE A 62 -18.53 2.43 23.60
C ILE A 62 -17.84 2.68 22.25
N GLY A 63 -18.64 2.86 21.20
CA GLY A 63 -18.14 3.12 19.85
C GLY A 63 -17.68 1.85 19.12
N THR A 64 -16.80 2.03 18.14
CA THR A 64 -16.33 0.98 17.23
C THR A 64 -14.82 0.78 17.40
N LEU A 65 -14.41 -0.43 17.79
CA LEU A 65 -13.02 -0.85 17.94
C LEU A 65 -12.56 -1.57 16.67
N PHE A 66 -11.49 -1.11 16.06
CA PHE A 66 -10.82 -1.73 14.92
C PHE A 66 -9.58 -2.47 15.42
N VAL A 67 -9.52 -3.76 15.11
CA VAL A 67 -8.46 -4.66 15.56
C VAL A 67 -7.44 -4.83 14.42
N PRO A 68 -6.13 -4.78 14.70
CA PRO A 68 -5.12 -5.05 13.69
C PRO A 68 -5.20 -6.51 13.22
N GLY A 69 -5.24 -6.71 11.89
CA GLY A 69 -5.17 -8.04 11.28
C GLY A 69 -3.85 -8.76 11.56
N THR A 70 -3.81 -10.07 11.30
CA THR A 70 -2.64 -10.93 11.60
C THR A 70 -1.40 -10.61 10.78
N SER A 71 -1.57 -10.03 9.58
CA SER A 71 -0.46 -9.58 8.74
C SER A 71 -0.08 -8.13 9.07
N LYS A 72 0.89 -7.95 9.97
CA LYS A 72 1.52 -6.63 10.17
C LYS A 72 2.34 -6.27 8.94
N LEU A 73 2.06 -5.13 8.31
CA LEU A 73 3.02 -4.54 7.39
C LEU A 73 4.30 -4.20 8.18
N LYS A 74 5.48 -4.55 7.64
CA LYS A 74 6.75 -4.10 8.24
C LYS A 74 6.73 -2.57 8.34
N LYS A 75 7.16 -1.99 9.47
CA LYS A 75 7.14 -0.53 9.73
C LYS A 75 7.65 0.31 8.54
N LYS A 76 8.72 -0.14 7.88
CA LYS A 76 9.28 0.51 6.67
C LYS A 76 8.29 0.55 5.50
N LYS A 77 7.59 -0.56 5.22
CA LYS A 77 6.59 -0.62 4.14
C LYS A 77 5.31 0.15 4.49
N HIS A 78 4.94 0.23 5.77
CA HIS A 78 3.84 1.08 6.23
C HIS A 78 4.15 2.57 6.02
N TRP A 79 5.32 3.02 6.44
CA TRP A 79 5.80 4.39 6.17
C TRP A 79 5.83 4.68 4.68
N LEU A 80 6.37 3.75 3.87
CA LEU A 80 6.38 3.88 2.42
C LEU A 80 4.96 4.05 1.85
N LYS A 81 3.99 3.23 2.29
CA LYS A 81 2.60 3.27 1.79
C LYS A 81 1.89 4.59 2.14
N TYR A 82 2.09 5.11 3.35
CA TYR A 82 1.20 6.14 3.91
C TYR A 82 1.81 7.49 4.21
N SER A 83 3.13 7.56 4.35
CA SER A 83 3.82 8.73 4.89
C SER A 83 4.93 9.24 3.96
N ALA A 84 5.51 8.38 3.13
CA ALA A 84 6.59 8.75 2.23
C ALA A 84 6.08 9.69 1.11
N PRO A 85 6.70 10.87 0.93
CA PRO A 85 6.33 11.81 -0.12
C PRO A 85 6.64 11.25 -1.50
N GLU A 86 5.77 11.54 -2.46
CA GLU A 86 5.89 11.08 -3.84
C GLU A 86 6.68 12.11 -4.64
N LYS A 87 7.87 11.74 -5.12
CA LYS A 87 8.76 12.65 -5.86
C LYS A 87 8.76 12.43 -7.37
N GLY A 88 8.13 11.34 -7.84
CA GLY A 88 8.04 11.06 -9.26
C GLY A 88 7.28 9.77 -9.56
N THR A 89 7.21 9.49 -10.85
CA THR A 89 6.40 8.41 -11.43
C THR A 89 7.25 7.57 -12.36
N ILE A 90 7.13 6.25 -12.23
CA ILE A 90 7.69 5.29 -13.18
C ILE A 90 6.55 4.58 -13.88
N THR A 91 6.52 4.67 -15.20
CA THR A 91 5.56 3.99 -16.07
C THR A 91 6.16 2.67 -16.54
N VAL A 92 5.44 1.58 -16.38
CA VAL A 92 5.90 0.22 -16.70
C VAL A 92 5.00 -0.46 -17.71
N ASP A 93 5.55 -1.45 -18.42
CA ASP A 93 4.78 -2.31 -19.32
C ASP A 93 3.91 -3.32 -18.55
N ASP A 94 3.06 -4.03 -19.29
CA ASP A 94 2.15 -5.04 -18.73
C ASP A 94 2.90 -6.28 -18.18
N GLY A 95 4.11 -6.56 -18.67
CA GLY A 95 4.96 -7.65 -18.18
C GLY A 95 5.46 -7.36 -16.77
N ALA A 96 6.04 -6.17 -16.56
CA ALA A 96 6.50 -5.68 -15.29
C ALA A 96 5.35 -5.47 -14.30
N ALA A 97 4.24 -4.88 -14.75
CA ALA A 97 3.05 -4.73 -13.91
C ALA A 97 2.56 -6.09 -13.37
N ARG A 98 2.44 -7.11 -14.24
CA ARG A 98 2.08 -8.48 -13.83
C ARG A 98 3.12 -9.10 -12.91
N ALA A 99 4.41 -8.96 -13.20
CA ALA A 99 5.49 -9.49 -12.38
C ALA A 99 5.47 -8.92 -10.96
N ILE A 100 5.18 -7.64 -10.81
CA ILE A 100 5.06 -6.97 -9.50
C ILE A 100 3.78 -7.42 -8.79
N LEU A 101 2.62 -7.33 -9.44
CA LEU A 101 1.31 -7.59 -8.82
C LEU A 101 1.14 -9.07 -8.43
N GLN A 102 1.51 -9.99 -9.29
CA GLN A 102 1.25 -11.42 -9.10
C GLN A 102 2.39 -12.09 -8.33
N ASN A 103 3.63 -11.83 -8.74
CA ASN A 103 4.80 -12.58 -8.29
C ASN A 103 5.66 -11.83 -7.25
N GLY A 104 5.36 -10.56 -6.94
CA GLY A 104 6.12 -9.78 -5.97
C GLY A 104 7.59 -9.61 -6.35
N LYS A 105 7.87 -9.52 -7.65
CA LYS A 105 9.24 -9.31 -8.18
C LYS A 105 9.66 -7.84 -8.08
N SER A 106 10.97 -7.62 -8.11
CA SER A 106 11.57 -6.30 -8.23
C SER A 106 11.28 -5.70 -9.62
N LEU A 107 11.32 -4.37 -9.73
CA LEU A 107 11.23 -3.67 -11.00
C LEU A 107 12.61 -3.60 -11.65
N LEU A 108 12.76 -4.24 -12.81
CA LEU A 108 13.98 -4.20 -13.63
C LEU A 108 13.85 -3.14 -14.74
N PRO A 109 14.96 -2.62 -15.28
CA PRO A 109 14.93 -1.59 -16.32
C PRO A 109 14.19 -2.03 -17.59
N VAL A 110 14.29 -3.32 -17.94
CA VAL A 110 13.66 -3.92 -19.14
C VAL A 110 12.16 -3.66 -19.23
N GLY A 111 11.47 -3.54 -18.10
CA GLY A 111 10.02 -3.33 -18.06
C GLY A 111 9.60 -1.89 -17.81
N VAL A 112 10.55 -0.94 -17.84
CA VAL A 112 10.28 0.50 -17.68
C VAL A 112 10.06 1.13 -19.06
N LEU A 113 8.95 1.85 -19.20
CA LEU A 113 8.59 2.61 -20.39
C LEU A 113 8.99 4.09 -20.25
N ASP A 114 8.82 4.64 -19.04
CA ASP A 114 9.17 6.03 -18.78
C ASP A 114 9.40 6.31 -17.29
N ALA A 115 10.12 7.40 -17.01
CA ALA A 115 10.33 7.93 -15.67
C ALA A 115 10.24 9.46 -15.68
N SER A 116 9.38 10.02 -14.83
CA SER A 116 9.09 11.45 -14.77
C SER A 116 9.10 11.98 -13.34
N GLY A 117 9.40 13.27 -13.19
CA GLY A 117 9.62 13.95 -11.91
C GLY A 117 11.10 14.18 -11.60
N ASP A 118 11.37 14.93 -10.53
CA ASP A 118 12.72 15.25 -10.08
C ASP A 118 13.07 14.43 -8.83
N PHE A 119 13.42 13.16 -9.07
CA PHE A 119 13.76 12.22 -8.01
C PHE A 119 15.15 11.63 -8.21
N LYS A 120 15.81 11.37 -7.07
CA LYS A 120 17.17 10.81 -6.99
C LYS A 120 17.12 9.39 -6.41
N LYS A 121 18.28 8.72 -6.40
CA LYS A 121 18.46 7.46 -5.66
C LYS A 121 18.05 7.65 -4.19
N GLY A 122 17.23 6.75 -3.68
CA GLY A 122 16.67 6.78 -2.33
C GLY A 122 15.32 7.49 -2.21
N ASP A 123 14.86 8.17 -3.27
CA ASP A 123 13.56 8.83 -3.25
C ASP A 123 12.41 7.87 -3.52
N THR A 124 11.25 8.22 -2.97
CA THR A 124 10.02 7.46 -3.15
C THR A 124 9.29 7.89 -4.43
N VAL A 125 8.93 6.89 -5.23
CA VAL A 125 8.23 7.06 -6.50
C VAL A 125 6.99 6.17 -6.56
N ILE A 126 5.99 6.61 -7.32
CA ILE A 126 4.82 5.80 -7.65
C ILE A 126 5.08 5.01 -8.94
N ILE A 127 4.47 3.83 -9.03
CA ILE A 127 4.56 2.94 -10.18
C ILE A 127 3.17 2.84 -10.81
N VAL A 128 3.09 3.22 -12.08
CA VAL A 128 1.86 3.22 -12.87
C VAL A 128 1.99 2.26 -14.05
N GLY A 129 0.90 1.57 -14.38
CA GLY A 129 0.82 0.81 -15.62
C GLY A 129 0.39 1.70 -16.79
N LEU A 130 0.18 1.10 -17.96
CA LEU A 130 -0.31 1.80 -19.16
C LEU A 130 -1.66 2.50 -18.99
N SER A 131 -2.48 2.06 -18.03
CA SER A 131 -3.75 2.72 -17.69
C SER A 131 -3.58 4.03 -16.92
N GLY A 132 -2.36 4.40 -16.53
CA GLY A 132 -2.06 5.58 -15.70
C GLY A 132 -2.43 5.41 -14.23
N LYS A 133 -3.04 4.28 -13.83
CA LYS A 133 -3.40 4.04 -12.43
C LYS A 133 -2.21 3.55 -11.62
N THR A 134 -1.94 4.23 -10.50
CA THR A 134 -0.94 3.79 -9.52
C THR A 134 -1.36 2.47 -8.88
N PHE A 135 -0.47 1.48 -8.97
CA PHE A 135 -0.69 0.17 -8.35
C PHE A 135 0.38 -0.19 -7.32
N ALA A 136 1.51 0.51 -7.31
CA ALA A 136 2.58 0.31 -6.34
C ALA A 136 3.32 1.63 -6.04
N LYS A 137 4.03 1.65 -4.92
CA LYS A 137 4.96 2.69 -4.52
C LYS A 137 6.27 2.03 -4.10
N GLY A 138 7.39 2.67 -4.40
CA GLY A 138 8.71 2.11 -4.12
C GLY A 138 9.79 3.15 -3.91
N VAL A 139 10.92 2.71 -3.36
CA VAL A 139 12.15 3.52 -3.25
C VAL A 139 13.02 3.24 -4.47
N SER A 140 13.35 4.28 -5.23
CA SER A 140 14.16 4.16 -6.44
C SER A 140 15.65 3.99 -6.10
N ARG A 141 16.34 3.13 -6.82
CA ARG A 141 17.80 2.94 -6.74
C ARG A 141 18.59 3.80 -7.73
N TYR A 142 17.89 4.44 -8.65
CA TYR A 142 18.43 5.30 -9.69
C TYR A 142 17.62 6.61 -9.75
N SER A 143 18.24 7.68 -10.22
CA SER A 143 17.54 8.94 -10.50
C SER A 143 16.66 8.84 -11.75
N ALA A 144 15.75 9.80 -11.94
CA ALA A 144 14.89 9.86 -13.13
C ALA A 144 15.73 9.85 -14.43
N GLY A 145 16.78 10.67 -14.50
CA GLY A 145 17.66 10.74 -15.68
C GLY A 145 18.40 9.43 -15.96
N GLU A 146 18.88 8.76 -14.92
CA GLU A 146 19.54 7.45 -15.07
C GLU A 146 18.55 6.39 -15.56
N ILE A 147 17.34 6.34 -15.00
CA ILE A 147 16.29 5.42 -15.45
C ILE A 147 15.95 5.68 -16.92
N CYS A 148 15.82 6.93 -17.33
CA CYS A 148 15.58 7.28 -18.73
C CYS A 148 16.70 6.79 -19.67
N ALA A 149 17.95 6.72 -19.20
CA ALA A 149 19.06 6.18 -19.99
C ALA A 149 19.03 4.64 -20.08
N ILE A 150 18.58 3.94 -19.04
CA ILE A 150 18.60 2.46 -18.98
C ILE A 150 17.25 1.78 -19.20
N LYS A 151 16.17 2.54 -19.41
CA LYS A 151 14.84 1.97 -19.66
C LYS A 151 14.84 1.05 -20.88
N GLY A 152 14.12 -0.06 -20.78
CA GLY A 152 14.08 -1.12 -21.80
C GLY A 152 15.37 -1.96 -21.91
N ALA A 153 16.43 -1.63 -21.18
CA ALA A 153 17.70 -2.37 -21.26
C ALA A 153 17.70 -3.60 -20.34
N PRO A 154 18.40 -4.69 -20.72
CA PRO A 154 18.73 -5.76 -19.78
C PRO A 154 19.70 -5.26 -18.71
N SER A 155 19.67 -5.86 -17.52
CA SER A 155 20.50 -5.40 -16.38
C SER A 155 22.02 -5.48 -16.63
N CYS A 156 22.47 -6.30 -17.59
CA CYS A 156 23.88 -6.36 -18.00
C CYS A 156 24.35 -5.09 -18.73
N GLU A 157 23.46 -4.35 -19.40
CA GLU A 157 23.79 -3.13 -20.14
C GLU A 157 23.85 -1.87 -19.27
N ILE A 158 23.41 -1.95 -18.00
CA ILE A 158 23.39 -0.80 -17.08
C ILE A 158 24.79 -0.19 -16.94
N ALA A 159 25.81 -1.02 -16.74
CA ALA A 159 27.18 -0.56 -16.58
C ALA A 159 27.70 0.17 -17.83
N GLN A 160 27.33 -0.29 -19.02
CA GLN A 160 27.73 0.33 -20.28
C GLN A 160 27.05 1.69 -20.46
N LYS A 161 25.76 1.81 -20.14
CA LYS A 161 24.98 3.04 -20.34
C LYS A 161 25.24 4.11 -19.30
N LEU A 162 25.54 3.74 -18.06
CA LEU A 162 25.76 4.67 -16.94
C LEU A 162 27.23 4.80 -16.50
N GLY A 163 28.13 3.99 -17.05
CA GLY A 163 29.52 3.86 -16.59
C GLY A 163 29.67 3.16 -15.23
N ARG A 164 28.55 2.71 -14.62
CA ARG A 164 28.51 2.05 -13.32
C ARG A 164 27.26 1.17 -13.19
N LYS A 165 27.33 0.14 -12.34
CA LYS A 165 26.16 -0.68 -11.98
C LYS A 165 26.18 -0.99 -10.49
N ASP A 166 25.43 -0.21 -9.71
CA ASP A 166 25.24 -0.46 -8.29
C ASP A 166 24.29 -1.65 -8.05
N TYR A 167 23.25 -1.78 -8.89
CA TYR A 167 22.16 -2.74 -8.72
C TYR A 167 21.61 -3.22 -10.07
N ASP A 168 20.93 -4.36 -10.07
CA ASP A 168 20.28 -4.87 -11.29
C ASP A 168 18.85 -4.33 -11.46
N GLU A 169 18.22 -3.96 -10.33
CA GLU A 169 16.85 -3.49 -10.23
C GLU A 169 16.75 -1.98 -9.96
N ILE A 170 15.72 -1.37 -10.56
CA ILE A 170 15.32 0.02 -10.30
C ILE A 170 14.67 0.15 -8.93
N ILE A 171 13.78 -0.78 -8.58
CA ILE A 171 13.13 -0.85 -7.27
C ILE A 171 13.14 -2.30 -6.80
N HIS A 172 13.72 -2.56 -5.63
CA HIS A 172 13.72 -3.89 -5.03
C HIS A 172 12.36 -4.22 -4.40
N ARG A 173 11.93 -5.49 -4.48
CA ARG A 173 10.65 -5.97 -3.92
C ARG A 173 10.42 -5.66 -2.43
N ASP A 174 11.50 -5.60 -1.64
CA ASP A 174 11.41 -5.28 -0.21
C ASP A 174 11.27 -3.79 0.07
N GLU A 175 11.60 -2.96 -0.91
CA GLU A 175 11.43 -1.50 -0.90
C GLU A 175 10.26 -1.07 -1.79
N MET A 176 9.31 -1.98 -1.99
CA MET A 176 8.09 -1.77 -2.75
C MET A 176 6.87 -2.22 -1.94
N VAL A 177 5.78 -1.47 -2.10
CA VAL A 177 4.47 -1.78 -1.52
C VAL A 177 3.39 -1.64 -2.59
N LEU A 178 2.44 -2.58 -2.59
CA LEU A 178 1.27 -2.52 -3.48
C LEU A 178 0.23 -1.58 -2.88
N MET A 179 -0.37 -0.75 -3.73
CA MET A 179 -1.42 0.19 -3.37
C MET A 179 -2.82 -0.43 -3.50
N ALA A 180 -2.96 -1.47 -4.32
CA ALA A 180 -4.17 -2.27 -4.43
C ALA A 180 -4.06 -3.52 -3.54
N GLU A 181 -5.14 -3.85 -2.85
CA GLU A 181 -5.21 -5.08 -2.08
C GLU A 181 -5.27 -6.27 -3.03
N LYS A 182 -4.42 -7.29 -2.80
CA LYS A 182 -4.69 -8.61 -3.37
C LYS A 182 -6.04 -9.04 -2.78
N LYS A 183 -7.07 -9.16 -3.63
CA LYS A 183 -8.24 -9.97 -3.26
C LYS A 183 -7.67 -11.30 -2.76
N PRO A 184 -7.94 -11.71 -1.51
CA PRO A 184 -7.40 -12.96 -1.00
C PRO A 184 -7.82 -14.05 -1.99
N ALA A 185 -6.85 -14.86 -2.44
CA ALA A 185 -7.14 -16.02 -3.25
C ALA A 185 -8.24 -16.80 -2.53
N GLN A 186 -9.39 -16.98 -3.18
CA GLN A 186 -10.50 -17.74 -2.63
C GLN A 186 -9.92 -19.06 -2.12
N ARG A 187 -9.85 -19.20 -0.78
CA ARG A 187 -9.54 -20.48 -0.14
C ARG A 187 -10.62 -21.43 -0.64
N LYS A 188 -10.26 -22.38 -1.50
CA LYS A 188 -11.15 -23.49 -1.84
C LYS A 188 -11.53 -24.16 -0.54
N SER A 189 -12.79 -24.03 -0.14
CA SER A 189 -13.33 -24.74 1.01
C SER A 189 -13.04 -26.23 0.85
N PRO A 190 -12.55 -26.92 1.88
CA PRO A 190 -12.35 -28.36 1.80
C PRO A 190 -13.71 -29.01 1.53
N ALA A 191 -13.76 -29.82 0.47
CA ALA A 191 -14.93 -30.58 0.09
C ALA A 191 -15.45 -31.36 1.31
N ARG A 192 -16.70 -31.06 1.69
CA ARG A 192 -17.43 -31.78 2.74
C ARG A 192 -17.55 -33.23 2.30
N LYS A 193 -16.71 -34.12 2.84
CA LYS A 193 -16.87 -35.57 2.69
C LYS A 193 -18.28 -35.91 3.21
N LYS A 194 -19.17 -36.32 2.32
CA LYS A 194 -20.42 -36.97 2.68
C LYS A 194 -20.05 -38.21 3.49
N ALA A 195 -20.34 -38.19 4.79
CA ALA A 195 -20.39 -39.40 5.58
C ALA A 195 -21.59 -40.20 5.07
N GLY A 196 -21.31 -41.30 4.39
CA GLY A 196 -22.27 -42.34 4.06
C GLY A 196 -22.05 -43.51 5.01
N LYS A 197 -22.98 -43.71 5.93
CA LYS A 197 -23.65 -44.96 6.29
C LYS A 197 -24.49 -44.72 7.54
#